data_AF-A0A292ZBX4-F1
#
_entry.id   AF-A0A292ZBX4-F1
#
_cell.length_a   1.000
_cell.length_b   1.000
_cell.length_c   1.000
_cell.angle_alpha   90.00
_cell.angle_beta   90.00
_cell.angle_gamma   90.00
#
_symmetry.space_group_name_H-M   'P 1'
#
loop_
_entity.id
_entity.type
_entity.pdbx_description
1 polymer ?
#
loop_
_entity_poly.entity_id
_entity_poly.type
_entity_poly.pdbx_seq_one_letter_code
_entity_poly.pdbx_strand_id
1 'polypeptide(L)'
;MKALAKTMMHNRRALADKAMKAAITARLKAGKDLVSPVCIYSVAEAHGVRVTFNDINMEGMYQRGSPPRIHLSSKRPLPRRAYNCGHELGHHLLGHGSSIDELRENQSERPWDVPEEYSADTFAAYALMPTLGLRNAFAVRHLKPETASPIEIYHIACQFGVGYSTLITHLLWGEAMISRARAEALRKFTPRTLRAHILGSLTPNPLIVADEAWGGHAIDAEVGHLLLLPSGTVAHGDAVVAVADLDGGRLFEAKRPGLVRIDRPGSDWAAFGRIARTAYVGRAEFRHLEDDADE
;
A
#
# COMPACT_ATOMS: atom_id res chain seq x y z
N MET A 1 -20.66 -33.30 3.38
CA MET A 1 -20.36 -31.91 3.79
C MET A 1 -18.96 -31.72 4.39
N LYS A 2 -18.50 -32.50 5.39
CA LYS A 2 -17.11 -32.39 5.92
C LYS A 2 -16.00 -32.70 4.90
N ALA A 3 -16.25 -33.59 3.93
CA ALA A 3 -15.30 -33.91 2.87
C ALA A 3 -15.15 -32.76 1.84
N LEU A 4 -16.24 -32.13 1.42
CA LEU A 4 -16.23 -30.96 0.52
C LEU A 4 -15.52 -29.74 1.13
N ALA A 5 -15.74 -29.47 2.43
CA ALA A 5 -15.03 -28.43 3.16
C ALA A 5 -13.51 -28.72 3.25
N LYS A 6 -13.14 -29.99 3.40
CA LYS A 6 -11.72 -30.43 3.43
C LYS A 6 -11.08 -30.30 2.04
N THR A 7 -11.79 -30.63 0.96
CA THR A 7 -11.33 -30.46 -0.44
C THR A 7 -11.16 -28.97 -0.81
N MET A 8 -12.02 -28.07 -0.32
CA MET A 8 -11.85 -26.62 -0.50
C MET A 8 -10.67 -26.04 0.33
N MET A 9 -10.46 -26.49 1.57
CA MET A 9 -9.30 -26.05 2.38
C MET A 9 -7.95 -26.54 1.82
N HIS A 10 -7.88 -27.72 1.20
CA HIS A 10 -6.67 -28.23 0.55
C HIS A 10 -6.27 -27.42 -0.69
N ASN A 11 -7.20 -26.64 -1.28
CA ASN A 11 -6.94 -25.78 -2.42
C ASN A 11 -6.32 -24.43 -2.00
N ARG A 12 -6.72 -23.86 -0.86
CA ARG A 12 -6.29 -22.50 -0.45
C ARG A 12 -4.79 -22.34 -0.25
N ARG A 13 -4.11 -23.32 0.36
CA ARG A 13 -2.66 -23.26 0.53
C ARG A 13 -1.92 -23.26 -0.82
N ALA A 14 -2.36 -24.12 -1.74
CA ALA A 14 -1.77 -24.18 -3.08
C ALA A 14 -2.01 -22.88 -3.88
N LEU A 15 -3.21 -22.30 -3.76
CA LEU A 15 -3.54 -20.99 -4.33
C LEU A 15 -2.66 -19.89 -3.74
N ALA A 16 -2.50 -19.85 -2.42
CA ALA A 16 -1.65 -18.88 -1.74
C ALA A 16 -0.18 -19.02 -2.16
N ASP A 17 0.35 -20.24 -2.23
CA ASP A 17 1.72 -20.50 -2.67
C ASP A 17 1.92 -20.07 -4.13
N LYS A 18 0.95 -20.32 -5.02
CA LYS A 18 0.98 -19.87 -6.41
C LYS A 18 0.96 -18.34 -6.50
N ALA A 19 0.05 -17.68 -5.77
CA ALA A 19 -0.07 -16.24 -5.73
C ALA A 19 1.20 -15.55 -5.18
N MET A 20 1.78 -16.10 -4.11
CA MET A 20 3.05 -15.62 -3.54
C MET A 20 4.20 -15.73 -4.55
N LYS A 21 4.34 -16.88 -5.23
CA LYS A 21 5.36 -17.06 -6.29
C LYS A 21 5.17 -16.08 -7.45
N ALA A 22 3.92 -15.85 -7.86
CA ALA A 22 3.59 -14.86 -8.88
C ALA A 22 3.97 -13.44 -8.43
N ALA A 23 3.70 -13.07 -7.18
CA ALA A 23 4.07 -11.77 -6.62
C ALA A 23 5.59 -11.56 -6.58
N ILE A 24 6.35 -12.58 -6.15
CA ILE A 24 7.82 -12.55 -6.16
C ILE A 24 8.34 -12.35 -7.60
N THR A 25 7.84 -13.15 -8.55
CA THR A 25 8.21 -13.05 -9.96
C THR A 25 7.88 -11.67 -10.53
N ALA A 26 6.73 -11.13 -10.15
CA ALA A 26 6.27 -9.84 -10.62
C ALA A 26 7.19 -8.71 -10.16
N ARG A 27 7.62 -8.73 -8.90
CA ARG A 27 8.56 -7.76 -8.33
C ARG A 27 9.93 -7.84 -9.01
N LEU A 28 10.49 -9.04 -9.13
CA LEU A 28 11.81 -9.25 -9.72
C LEU A 28 11.84 -8.80 -11.19
N LYS A 29 10.81 -9.13 -11.98
CA LYS A 29 10.69 -8.66 -13.37
C LYS A 29 10.59 -7.13 -13.47
N ALA A 30 10.00 -6.47 -12.48
CA ALA A 30 9.96 -5.01 -12.38
C ALA A 30 11.26 -4.39 -11.83
N GLY A 31 12.34 -5.17 -11.67
CA GLY A 31 13.61 -4.72 -11.13
C GLY A 31 13.53 -4.33 -9.65
N LYS A 32 12.57 -4.86 -8.90
CA LYS A 32 12.40 -4.62 -7.46
C LYS A 32 12.94 -5.81 -6.67
N ASP A 33 13.55 -5.53 -5.52
CA ASP A 33 13.96 -6.58 -4.58
C ASP A 33 12.75 -7.17 -3.82
N LEU A 34 13.00 -7.97 -2.79
CA LEU A 34 11.97 -8.57 -1.94
C LEU A 34 11.91 -7.98 -0.53
N VAL A 35 12.58 -6.86 -0.30
CA VAL A 35 12.71 -6.21 1.02
C VAL A 35 11.99 -4.86 1.02
N SER A 36 12.28 -4.04 0.03
CA SER A 36 11.84 -2.66 -0.07
C SER A 36 10.37 -2.54 -0.47
N PRO A 37 9.62 -1.56 0.06
CA PRO A 37 8.32 -1.17 -0.48
C PRO A 37 8.38 -0.88 -1.98
N VAL A 38 7.26 -1.09 -2.68
CA VAL A 38 7.18 -0.87 -4.12
C VAL A 38 6.05 0.07 -4.50
N CYS A 39 6.28 0.83 -5.55
CA CYS A 39 5.20 1.46 -6.29
C CYS A 39 4.52 0.41 -7.17
N ILE A 40 3.37 -0.10 -6.73
CA ILE A 40 2.64 -1.15 -7.46
C ILE A 40 2.27 -0.74 -8.89
N TYR A 41 2.04 0.55 -9.14
CA TYR A 41 1.78 1.07 -10.49
C TYR A 41 2.98 0.87 -11.43
N SER A 42 4.20 1.05 -10.93
CA SER A 42 5.43 0.76 -11.70
C SER A 42 5.64 -0.74 -11.92
N VAL A 43 5.17 -1.59 -10.99
CA VAL A 43 5.16 -3.04 -11.19
C VAL A 43 4.19 -3.40 -12.31
N ALA A 44 2.97 -2.88 -12.29
CA ALA A 44 1.97 -3.10 -13.35
C ALA A 44 2.50 -2.67 -14.74
N GLU A 45 3.13 -1.50 -14.81
CA GLU A 45 3.76 -0.99 -16.02
C GLU A 45 4.86 -1.91 -16.56
N ALA A 46 5.74 -2.44 -15.69
CA ALA A 46 6.77 -3.40 -16.08
C ALA A 46 6.20 -4.74 -16.61
N HIS A 47 4.92 -5.02 -16.37
CA HIS A 47 4.18 -6.13 -16.98
C HIS A 47 3.33 -5.72 -18.18
N GLY A 48 3.48 -4.50 -18.68
CA GLY A 48 2.75 -3.99 -19.84
C GLY A 48 1.27 -3.66 -19.54
N VAL A 49 0.89 -3.56 -18.27
CA VAL A 49 -0.48 -3.24 -17.85
C VAL A 49 -0.61 -1.75 -17.57
N ARG A 50 -1.49 -1.08 -18.33
CA ARG A 50 -1.72 0.35 -18.18
C ARG A 50 -2.68 0.64 -17.03
N VAL A 51 -2.26 1.47 -16.08
CA VAL A 51 -3.10 1.89 -14.95
C VAL A 51 -3.64 3.31 -15.18
N THR A 52 -4.95 3.48 -15.02
CA THR A 52 -5.65 4.77 -15.13
C THR A 52 -6.54 5.00 -13.92
N PHE A 53 -6.46 6.20 -13.35
CA PHE A 53 -7.39 6.67 -12.31
C PHE A 53 -8.57 7.37 -12.96
N ASN A 54 -9.78 7.05 -12.49
CA ASN A 54 -11.04 7.53 -13.07
C ASN A 54 -11.91 8.12 -11.95
N ASP A 55 -12.68 9.16 -12.28
CA ASP A 55 -13.62 9.83 -11.37
C ASP A 55 -14.95 9.05 -11.22
N ILE A 56 -14.87 7.77 -10.90
CA ILE A 56 -16.03 6.88 -10.77
C ILE A 56 -15.99 6.15 -9.43
N ASN A 57 -17.16 5.88 -8.86
CA ASN A 57 -17.28 5.19 -7.57
C ASN A 57 -17.24 3.67 -7.79
N MET A 58 -16.03 3.11 -7.85
CA MET A 58 -15.74 1.68 -7.96
C MET A 58 -14.48 1.34 -7.13
N GLU A 59 -14.19 0.06 -6.91
CA GLU A 59 -12.94 -0.35 -6.26
C GLU A 59 -11.77 -0.38 -7.25
N GLY A 60 -11.88 -1.25 -8.25
CA GLY A 60 -10.89 -1.54 -9.28
C GLY A 60 -11.56 -2.35 -10.39
N MET A 61 -10.96 -2.35 -11.58
CA MET A 61 -11.37 -3.20 -12.69
C MET A 61 -10.18 -3.51 -13.57
N TYR A 62 -9.88 -4.79 -13.69
CA TYR A 62 -9.01 -5.33 -14.71
C TYR A 62 -9.81 -5.56 -16.00
N GLN A 63 -9.31 -4.96 -17.08
CA GLN A 63 -9.80 -5.19 -18.44
C GLN A 63 -8.71 -5.90 -19.25
N ARG A 64 -9.00 -7.15 -19.61
CA ARG A 64 -8.19 -7.90 -20.58
C ARG A 64 -8.28 -7.23 -21.96
N GLY A 65 -7.15 -7.11 -22.66
CA GLY A 65 -7.09 -6.50 -23.98
C GLY A 65 -5.66 -6.35 -24.49
N SER A 66 -5.50 -5.72 -25.64
CA SER A 66 -4.20 -5.34 -26.19
C SER A 66 -4.14 -3.82 -26.36
N PRO A 67 -3.50 -3.07 -25.45
CA PRO A 67 -2.86 -3.54 -24.21
C PRO A 67 -3.87 -3.77 -23.07
N PRO A 68 -3.51 -4.60 -22.07
CA PRO A 68 -4.32 -4.79 -20.86
C PRO A 68 -4.37 -3.51 -20.01
N ARG A 69 -5.48 -3.30 -19.32
CA ARG A 69 -5.74 -2.08 -18.54
C ARG A 69 -6.25 -2.39 -17.14
N ILE A 70 -5.88 -1.53 -16.20
CA ILE A 70 -6.44 -1.47 -14.85
C ILE A 70 -7.05 -0.08 -14.67
N HIS A 71 -8.32 -0.05 -14.28
CA HIS A 71 -9.05 1.16 -13.94
C HIS A 71 -9.24 1.22 -12.43
N LEU A 72 -8.83 2.33 -11.81
CA LEU A 72 -8.97 2.55 -10.37
C LEU A 72 -9.82 3.80 -10.13
N SER A 73 -10.57 3.82 -9.04
CA SER A 73 -11.25 5.04 -8.61
C SER A 73 -10.25 6.03 -8.01
N SER A 74 -10.31 7.29 -8.43
CA SER A 74 -9.54 8.38 -7.81
C SER A 74 -10.05 8.76 -6.42
N LYS A 75 -11.29 8.37 -6.07
CA LYS A 75 -11.97 8.71 -4.80
C LYS A 75 -11.56 7.83 -3.61
N ARG A 76 -10.77 6.78 -3.86
CA ARG A 76 -10.31 5.88 -2.80
C ARG A 76 -9.01 6.40 -2.17
N PRO A 77 -8.81 6.23 -0.85
CA PRO A 77 -7.54 6.60 -0.20
C PRO A 77 -6.34 5.95 -0.89
N LEU A 78 -5.18 6.63 -0.90
CA LEU A 78 -3.95 6.16 -1.56
C LEU A 78 -3.61 4.69 -1.23
N PRO A 79 -3.60 4.23 0.04
CA PRO A 79 -3.29 2.83 0.34
C PRO A 79 -4.31 1.84 -0.23
N ARG A 80 -5.58 2.24 -0.33
CA ARG A 80 -6.64 1.41 -0.92
C ARG A 80 -6.47 1.31 -2.44
N ARG A 81 -6.13 2.42 -3.11
CA ARG A 81 -5.83 2.40 -4.57
C ARG A 81 -4.62 1.53 -4.89
N ALA A 82 -3.57 1.59 -4.06
CA ALA A 82 -2.40 0.74 -4.24
C ALA A 82 -2.77 -0.75 -4.09
N TYR A 83 -3.52 -1.10 -3.04
CA TYR A 83 -3.98 -2.48 -2.84
C TYR A 83 -4.88 -2.97 -3.98
N ASN A 84 -5.87 -2.18 -4.38
CA ASN A 84 -6.77 -2.52 -5.49
C ASN A 84 -5.96 -2.69 -6.81
N CYS A 85 -4.97 -1.85 -7.07
CA CYS A 85 -4.08 -2.05 -8.22
C CYS A 85 -3.33 -3.38 -8.16
N GLY A 86 -2.83 -3.76 -6.98
CA GLY A 86 -2.17 -5.04 -6.77
C GLY A 86 -3.12 -6.21 -7.02
N HIS A 87 -4.37 -6.09 -6.56
CA HIS A 87 -5.43 -7.08 -6.76
C HIS A 87 -5.73 -7.28 -8.24
N GLU A 88 -6.03 -6.19 -8.97
CA GLU A 88 -6.30 -6.26 -10.42
C GLU A 88 -5.10 -6.78 -11.23
N LEU A 89 -3.87 -6.42 -10.82
CA LEU A 89 -2.65 -6.98 -11.41
C LEU A 89 -2.52 -8.49 -11.12
N GLY A 90 -3.00 -8.94 -9.97
CA GLY A 90 -3.12 -10.35 -9.61
C GLY A 90 -4.00 -11.12 -10.60
N HIS A 91 -5.19 -10.61 -10.94
CA HIS A 91 -6.04 -11.21 -11.97
C HIS A 91 -5.30 -11.35 -13.30
N HIS A 92 -4.61 -10.28 -13.72
CA HIS A 92 -3.83 -10.31 -14.96
C HIS A 92 -2.75 -11.41 -14.96
N LEU A 93 -1.90 -11.44 -13.93
CA LEU A 93 -0.72 -12.30 -13.89
C LEU A 93 -1.03 -13.77 -13.56
N LEU A 94 -2.15 -14.02 -12.88
CA LEU A 94 -2.62 -15.38 -12.59
C LEU A 94 -3.50 -15.96 -13.72
N GLY A 95 -3.81 -15.15 -14.73
CA GLY A 95 -4.55 -15.56 -15.93
C GLY A 95 -6.07 -15.58 -15.75
N HIS A 96 -6.59 -14.90 -14.73
CA HIS A 96 -8.03 -14.82 -14.45
C HIS A 96 -8.78 -13.97 -15.50
N GLY A 97 -10.11 -14.01 -15.47
CA GLY A 97 -11.00 -13.28 -16.38
C GLY A 97 -10.87 -11.76 -16.25
N SER A 98 -11.64 -11.00 -17.02
CA SER A 98 -11.84 -9.59 -16.67
C SER A 98 -12.74 -9.52 -15.43
N SER A 99 -12.56 -8.53 -14.55
CA SER A 99 -13.38 -8.43 -13.33
C SER A 99 -14.88 -8.27 -13.65
N ILE A 100 -15.22 -7.76 -14.85
CA ILE A 100 -16.60 -7.70 -15.36
C ILE A 100 -17.17 -9.10 -15.61
N ASP A 101 -16.38 -9.99 -16.20
CA ASP A 101 -16.81 -11.35 -16.51
C ASP A 101 -17.08 -12.11 -15.20
N GLU A 102 -16.20 -11.95 -14.21
CA GLU A 102 -16.31 -12.60 -12.89
C GLU A 102 -17.53 -12.12 -12.08
N LEU A 103 -17.84 -10.81 -12.11
CA LEU A 103 -19.04 -10.25 -11.46
C LEU A 103 -20.35 -10.79 -12.03
N ARG A 104 -20.37 -11.24 -13.29
CA ARG A 104 -21.56 -11.84 -13.91
C ARG A 104 -21.76 -13.29 -13.49
N GLU A 105 -20.67 -14.01 -13.21
CA GLU A 105 -20.69 -15.43 -12.89
C GLU A 105 -20.92 -15.70 -11.40
N ASN A 106 -20.45 -14.83 -10.50
CA ASN A 106 -20.32 -15.12 -9.06
C ASN A 106 -21.29 -14.35 -8.12
N GLN A 107 -22.45 -13.88 -8.59
CA GLN A 107 -23.34 -12.97 -7.85
C GLN A 107 -23.85 -13.46 -6.48
N SER A 108 -23.77 -14.77 -6.18
CA SER A 108 -24.22 -15.37 -4.91
C SER A 108 -23.10 -15.77 -3.94
N GLU A 109 -21.84 -15.61 -4.31
CA GLU A 109 -20.70 -16.11 -3.52
C GLU A 109 -20.01 -14.99 -2.74
N ARG A 110 -19.51 -15.31 -1.55
CA ARG A 110 -18.65 -14.37 -0.82
C ARG A 110 -17.31 -14.31 -1.58
N PRO A 111 -16.71 -13.13 -1.82
CA PRO A 111 -15.45 -13.03 -2.58
C PRO A 111 -14.34 -13.93 -2.05
N TRP A 112 -14.27 -14.12 -0.72
CA TRP A 112 -13.27 -14.99 -0.08
C TRP A 112 -13.41 -16.49 -0.40
N ASP A 113 -14.59 -16.90 -0.86
CA ASP A 113 -14.88 -18.28 -1.24
C ASP A 113 -14.64 -18.53 -2.74
N VAL A 114 -14.42 -17.47 -3.52
CA VAL A 114 -14.03 -17.52 -4.95
C VAL A 114 -12.49 -17.67 -5.04
N PRO A 115 -11.96 -18.76 -5.62
CA PRO A 115 -10.52 -19.02 -5.72
C PRO A 115 -9.70 -17.91 -6.39
N GLU A 116 -10.25 -17.30 -7.45
CA GLU A 116 -9.63 -16.25 -8.25
C GLU A 116 -9.43 -14.98 -7.42
N GLU A 117 -10.50 -14.51 -6.77
CA GLU A 117 -10.50 -13.36 -5.84
C GLU A 117 -9.55 -13.57 -4.67
N TYR A 118 -9.60 -14.76 -4.04
CA TYR A 118 -8.66 -15.12 -2.97
C TYR A 118 -7.20 -15.07 -3.44
N SER A 119 -6.93 -15.56 -4.65
CA SER A 119 -5.58 -15.58 -5.21
C SER A 119 -5.09 -14.18 -5.61
N ALA A 120 -5.98 -13.33 -6.15
CA ALA A 120 -5.69 -11.95 -6.48
C ALA A 120 -5.40 -11.10 -5.24
N ASP A 121 -6.21 -11.23 -4.18
CA ASP A 121 -5.95 -10.60 -2.89
C ASP A 121 -4.63 -11.08 -2.27
N THR A 122 -4.37 -12.40 -2.33
CA THR A 122 -3.12 -12.96 -1.80
C THR A 122 -1.91 -12.45 -2.58
N PHE A 123 -2.03 -12.36 -3.92
CA PHE A 123 -0.99 -11.76 -4.76
C PHE A 123 -0.73 -10.31 -4.35
N ALA A 124 -1.78 -9.50 -4.19
CA ALA A 124 -1.66 -8.08 -3.83
C ALA A 124 -0.93 -7.90 -2.48
N ALA A 125 -1.28 -8.72 -1.49
CA ALA A 125 -0.67 -8.69 -0.18
C ALA A 125 0.84 -8.98 -0.26
N TYR A 126 1.26 -10.06 -0.92
CA TYR A 126 2.68 -10.42 -1.05
C TYR A 126 3.46 -9.48 -1.99
N ALA A 127 2.80 -8.91 -3.00
CA ALA A 127 3.44 -7.95 -3.90
C ALA A 127 3.76 -6.64 -3.19
N LEU A 128 2.88 -6.16 -2.31
CA LEU A 128 3.07 -4.92 -1.55
C LEU A 128 3.90 -5.12 -0.27
N MET A 129 3.70 -6.23 0.44
CA MET A 129 4.29 -6.53 1.73
C MET A 129 5.03 -7.88 1.67
N PRO A 130 6.19 -7.97 0.99
CA PRO A 130 6.90 -9.24 0.86
C PRO A 130 7.42 -9.74 2.23
N THR A 131 7.46 -11.05 2.43
CA THR A 131 7.92 -11.69 3.68
C THR A 131 9.26 -11.16 4.18
N LEU A 132 10.26 -11.05 3.30
CA LEU A 132 11.58 -10.53 3.68
C LEU A 132 11.52 -9.06 4.06
N GLY A 133 10.71 -8.27 3.35
CA GLY A 133 10.46 -6.87 3.68
C GLY A 133 9.81 -6.69 5.05
N LEU A 134 8.75 -7.44 5.34
CA LEU A 134 8.09 -7.39 6.64
C LEU A 134 9.05 -7.78 7.77
N ARG A 135 9.76 -8.90 7.62
CA ARG A 135 10.76 -9.33 8.62
C ARG A 135 11.83 -8.26 8.83
N ASN A 136 12.34 -7.67 7.75
CA ASN A 136 13.30 -6.58 7.83
C ASN A 136 12.71 -5.36 8.57
N ALA A 137 11.50 -4.93 8.22
CA ALA A 137 10.84 -3.76 8.83
C ALA A 137 10.64 -3.90 10.35
N PHE A 138 10.33 -5.11 10.84
CA PHE A 138 10.30 -5.40 12.27
C PHE A 138 11.72 -5.45 12.87
N ALA A 139 12.66 -6.13 12.21
CA ALA A 139 14.01 -6.33 12.72
C ALA A 139 14.80 -5.02 12.89
N VAL A 140 14.77 -4.13 11.89
CA VAL A 140 15.50 -2.84 11.95
C VAL A 140 14.94 -1.89 13.00
N ARG A 141 13.69 -2.09 13.44
CA ARG A 141 13.06 -1.36 14.54
C ARG A 141 13.18 -2.07 15.88
N HIS A 142 13.84 -3.23 15.92
CA HIS A 142 13.93 -4.10 17.10
C HIS A 142 12.56 -4.51 17.67
N LEU A 143 11.57 -4.66 16.79
CA LEU A 143 10.20 -4.99 17.14
C LEU A 143 9.90 -6.48 16.96
N LYS A 144 8.98 -6.98 17.80
CA LYS A 144 8.38 -8.31 17.61
C LYS A 144 6.92 -8.13 17.18
N PRO A 145 6.45 -8.77 16.10
CA PRO A 145 5.07 -8.59 15.61
C PRO A 145 4.00 -8.84 16.68
N GLU A 146 4.19 -9.86 17.52
CA GLU A 146 3.24 -10.25 18.55
C GLU A 146 3.09 -9.20 19.67
N THR A 147 4.09 -8.34 19.87
CA THR A 147 4.10 -7.36 20.98
C THR A 147 4.16 -5.90 20.52
N ALA A 148 4.52 -5.62 19.27
CA ALA A 148 4.64 -4.26 18.72
C ALA A 148 3.33 -3.49 18.84
N SER A 149 3.37 -2.31 19.43
CA SER A 149 2.22 -1.45 19.71
C SER A 149 1.40 -1.11 18.46
N PRO A 150 0.12 -0.71 18.61
CA PRO A 150 -0.70 -0.27 17.48
C PRO A 150 -0.06 0.86 16.65
N ILE A 151 0.69 1.77 17.28
CA ILE A 151 1.40 2.87 16.60
C ILE A 151 2.59 2.33 15.79
N GLU A 152 3.36 1.40 16.34
CA GLU A 152 4.46 0.75 15.62
C GLU A 152 3.96 -0.05 14.41
N ILE A 153 2.83 -0.76 14.55
CA ILE A 153 2.17 -1.44 13.42
C ILE A 153 1.69 -0.42 12.39
N TYR A 154 1.22 0.75 12.80
CA TYR A 154 0.85 1.84 11.90
C TYR A 154 2.04 2.38 11.10
N HIS A 155 3.21 2.55 11.74
CA HIS A 155 4.44 2.98 11.06
C HIS A 155 4.83 1.97 9.96
N ILE A 156 4.77 0.66 10.26
CA ILE A 156 5.05 -0.38 9.26
C ILE A 156 4.02 -0.35 8.13
N ALA A 157 2.74 -0.10 8.43
CA ALA A 157 1.72 0.04 7.39
C ALA A 157 2.00 1.24 6.47
N CYS A 158 2.45 2.38 7.04
CA CYS A 158 2.91 3.54 6.27
C CYS A 158 4.11 3.20 5.38
N GLN A 159 5.11 2.47 5.91
CA GLN A 159 6.28 2.05 5.14
C GLN A 159 5.91 1.27 3.88
N PHE A 160 4.96 0.34 3.96
CA PHE A 160 4.53 -0.45 2.80
C PHE A 160 3.43 0.23 1.97
N GLY A 161 2.96 1.42 2.34
CA GLY A 161 1.91 2.14 1.63
C GLY A 161 0.56 1.41 1.65
N VAL A 162 0.27 0.66 2.71
CA VAL A 162 -0.96 -0.14 2.86
C VAL A 162 -1.82 0.33 4.03
N GLY A 163 -3.08 -0.10 4.06
CA GLY A 163 -3.96 0.17 5.20
C GLY A 163 -3.53 -0.59 6.46
N TYR A 164 -3.74 0.02 7.63
CA TYR A 164 -3.47 -0.61 8.94
C TYR A 164 -4.13 -2.00 9.09
N SER A 165 -5.42 -2.10 8.76
CA SER A 165 -6.15 -3.37 8.81
C SER A 165 -5.69 -4.37 7.75
N THR A 166 -5.17 -3.89 6.62
CA THR A 166 -4.57 -4.73 5.55
C THR A 166 -3.31 -5.40 6.06
N LEU A 167 -2.39 -4.62 6.68
CA LEU A 167 -1.18 -5.17 7.29
C LEU A 167 -1.52 -6.20 8.36
N ILE A 168 -2.44 -5.90 9.29
CA ILE A 168 -2.84 -6.86 10.34
C ILE A 168 -3.38 -8.16 9.75
N THR A 169 -4.21 -8.06 8.71
CA THR A 169 -4.78 -9.23 8.04
C THR A 169 -3.69 -10.08 7.40
N HIS A 170 -2.71 -9.44 6.74
CA HIS A 170 -1.60 -10.15 6.14
C HIS A 170 -0.65 -10.76 7.17
N LEU A 171 -0.34 -10.07 8.27
CA LEU A 171 0.44 -10.61 9.38
C LEU A 171 -0.22 -11.83 10.03
N LEU A 172 -1.55 -11.82 10.15
CA LEU A 172 -2.31 -12.94 10.72
C LEU A 172 -2.37 -14.14 9.78
N TRP A 173 -2.80 -13.90 8.53
CA TRP A 173 -3.18 -15.00 7.62
C TRP A 173 -2.14 -15.34 6.57
N GLY A 174 -1.42 -14.34 6.05
CA GLY A 174 -0.38 -14.56 5.05
C GLY A 174 0.90 -15.05 5.70
N GLU A 175 1.41 -14.28 6.65
CA GLU A 175 2.71 -14.51 7.27
C GLU A 175 2.67 -15.35 8.54
N ALA A 176 1.49 -15.47 9.16
CA ALA A 176 1.32 -16.10 10.48
C ALA A 176 2.31 -15.55 11.54
N MET A 177 2.65 -14.26 11.44
CA MET A 177 3.56 -13.56 12.35
C MET A 177 2.87 -13.12 13.65
N ILE A 178 1.53 -13.08 13.67
CA ILE A 178 0.75 -12.74 14.86
C ILE A 178 -0.38 -13.73 15.12
N SER A 179 -0.78 -13.86 16.39
CA SER A 179 -1.94 -14.66 16.79
C SER A 179 -3.28 -13.99 16.44
N ARG A 180 -4.36 -14.77 16.42
CA ARG A 180 -5.73 -14.23 16.23
C ARG A 180 -6.11 -13.25 17.35
N ALA A 181 -5.79 -13.60 18.60
CA ALA A 181 -6.02 -12.73 19.75
C ALA A 181 -5.26 -11.40 19.61
N ARG A 182 -4.02 -11.45 19.11
CA ARG A 182 -3.25 -10.25 18.83
C ARG A 182 -3.89 -9.39 17.74
N ALA A 183 -4.29 -10.00 16.62
CA ALA A 183 -4.95 -9.28 15.54
C ALA A 183 -6.27 -8.62 16.00
N GLU A 184 -7.07 -9.29 16.81
CA GLU A 184 -8.29 -8.73 17.41
C GLU A 184 -7.99 -7.56 18.34
N ALA A 185 -6.93 -7.65 19.15
CA ALA A 185 -6.51 -6.54 20.01
C ALA A 185 -6.07 -5.31 19.19
N LEU A 186 -5.28 -5.52 18.13
CA LEU A 186 -4.81 -4.44 17.24
C LEU A 186 -5.96 -3.77 16.48
N ARG A 187 -6.99 -4.53 16.07
CA ARG A 187 -8.17 -4.04 15.33
C ARG A 187 -9.09 -3.14 16.15
N LYS A 188 -8.92 -3.06 17.47
CA LYS A 188 -9.62 -2.08 18.32
C LYS A 188 -9.19 -0.64 18.05
N PHE A 189 -8.01 -0.46 17.44
CA PHE A 189 -7.48 0.84 17.06
C PHE A 189 -7.79 1.12 15.59
N THR A 190 -8.17 2.37 15.30
CA THR A 190 -8.44 2.82 13.94
C THR A 190 -7.33 3.77 13.47
N PRO A 191 -7.06 3.89 12.16
CA PRO A 191 -6.14 4.91 11.66
C PRO A 191 -6.47 6.31 12.18
N ARG A 192 -7.76 6.66 12.29
CA ARG A 192 -8.19 7.96 12.83
C ARG A 192 -7.72 8.17 14.26
N THR A 193 -7.92 7.19 15.14
CA THR A 193 -7.51 7.28 16.55
C THR A 193 -5.99 7.28 16.71
N LEU A 194 -5.28 6.50 15.87
CA LEU A 194 -3.82 6.44 15.90
C LEU A 194 -3.20 7.76 15.46
N ARG A 195 -3.68 8.36 14.37
CA ARG A 195 -3.25 9.71 13.95
C ARG A 195 -3.50 10.75 15.03
N ALA A 196 -4.67 10.70 15.68
CA ALA A 196 -5.00 11.65 16.73
C ALA A 196 -4.06 11.55 17.93
N HIS A 197 -3.68 10.32 18.29
CA HIS A 197 -2.71 10.09 19.35
C HIS A 197 -1.31 10.61 18.97
N ILE A 198 -0.85 10.33 17.74
CA ILE A 198 0.46 10.76 17.24
C ILE A 198 0.56 12.30 17.17
N LEU A 199 -0.50 12.97 16.71
CA LEU A 199 -0.51 14.42 16.50
C LEU A 199 -1.00 15.23 17.71
N GLY A 200 -1.40 14.55 18.80
CA GLY A 200 -2.04 15.19 19.96
C GLY A 200 -3.38 15.86 19.68
N SER A 201 -3.93 15.72 18.47
CA SER A 201 -5.16 16.40 18.01
C SER A 201 -5.87 15.61 16.92
N LEU A 202 -7.20 15.73 16.86
CA LEU A 202 -7.98 15.10 15.79
C LEU A 202 -7.74 15.82 14.47
N THR A 203 -7.41 15.06 13.42
CA THR A 203 -7.30 15.57 12.06
C THR A 203 -8.09 14.71 11.06
N PRO A 204 -8.80 15.34 10.10
CA PRO A 204 -9.37 14.61 8.97
C PRO A 204 -8.28 14.17 7.99
N ASN A 205 -7.12 14.83 7.98
CA ASN A 205 -6.08 14.62 6.98
C ASN A 205 -5.38 13.27 7.20
N PRO A 206 -5.04 12.55 6.11
CA PRO A 206 -4.16 11.40 6.18
C PRO A 206 -2.78 11.79 6.73
N LEU A 207 -2.15 10.88 7.47
CA LEU A 207 -0.81 11.04 8.02
C LEU A 207 0.04 9.88 7.55
N ILE A 208 1.16 10.18 6.92
CA ILE A 208 2.22 9.21 6.62
C ILE A 208 3.32 9.44 7.65
N VAL A 209 3.70 8.38 8.36
CA VAL A 209 4.84 8.43 9.27
C VAL A 209 6.01 7.74 8.60
N ALA A 210 7.10 8.49 8.38
CA ALA A 210 8.37 7.95 7.94
C ALA A 210 9.38 8.16 9.05
N ASP A 211 9.66 7.11 9.81
CA ASP A 211 10.60 7.15 10.93
C ASP A 211 12.05 6.97 10.48
N GLU A 212 12.98 6.90 11.43
CA GLU A 212 14.42 6.75 11.19
C GLU A 212 14.76 5.47 10.41
N ALA A 213 13.90 4.45 10.47
CA ALA A 213 14.06 3.17 9.77
C ALA A 213 13.53 3.19 8.33
N TRP A 214 13.13 4.36 7.82
CA TRP A 214 12.69 4.52 6.43
C TRP A 214 13.88 4.35 5.47
N GLY A 215 13.96 3.19 4.80
CA GLY A 215 15.11 2.78 3.97
C GLY A 215 15.29 3.50 2.63
N GLY A 216 15.15 4.83 2.58
CA GLY A 216 15.44 5.63 1.38
C GLY A 216 14.43 5.52 0.23
N HIS A 217 13.33 4.80 0.43
CA HIS A 217 12.28 4.66 -0.58
C HIS A 217 11.42 5.92 -0.68
N ALA A 218 10.80 6.12 -1.85
CA ALA A 218 9.95 7.26 -2.08
C ALA A 218 8.74 7.28 -1.12
N ILE A 219 8.41 8.46 -0.60
CA ILE A 219 7.20 8.71 0.18
C ILE A 219 6.13 9.19 -0.78
N ASP A 220 5.17 8.33 -1.10
CA ASP A 220 4.00 8.69 -1.91
C ASP A 220 2.95 9.39 -1.05
N ALA A 221 2.59 10.62 -1.42
CA ALA A 221 1.57 11.40 -0.74
C ALA A 221 0.67 12.14 -1.74
N GLU A 222 -0.42 12.72 -1.25
CA GLU A 222 -1.26 13.64 -2.02
C GLU A 222 -1.25 15.00 -1.34
N VAL A 223 -1.56 16.05 -2.11
CA VAL A 223 -1.82 17.38 -1.55
C VAL A 223 -2.84 17.29 -0.40
N GLY A 224 -2.54 17.96 0.71
CA GLY A 224 -3.29 17.93 1.97
C GLY A 224 -2.89 16.80 2.93
N HIS A 225 -2.07 15.84 2.51
CA HIS A 225 -1.53 14.83 3.43
C HIS A 225 -0.51 15.45 4.39
N LEU A 226 -0.50 14.92 5.61
CA LEU A 226 0.52 15.20 6.61
C LEU A 226 1.62 14.14 6.54
N LEU A 227 2.86 14.57 6.80
CA LEU A 227 4.06 13.75 6.81
C LEU A 227 4.77 13.97 8.14
N LEU A 228 4.84 12.97 9.00
CA LEU A 228 5.67 13.02 10.20
C LEU A 228 7.02 12.35 9.89
N LEU A 229 8.07 13.15 9.91
CA LEU A 229 9.44 12.77 9.51
C LEU A 229 10.39 12.93 10.71
N PRO A 230 11.62 12.38 10.68
CA PRO A 230 12.54 12.49 11.80
C PRO A 230 12.83 13.95 12.18
N SER A 231 13.12 14.19 13.46
CA SER A 231 13.44 15.54 13.93
C SER A 231 14.65 16.12 13.21
N GLY A 232 14.57 17.42 12.86
CA GLY A 232 15.62 18.10 12.09
C GLY A 232 15.59 17.84 10.58
N THR A 233 14.59 17.10 10.07
CA THR A 233 14.38 16.94 8.63
C THR A 233 14.13 18.29 7.95
N VAL A 234 14.60 18.40 6.70
CA VAL A 234 14.42 19.54 5.79
C VAL A 234 13.88 19.04 4.45
N ALA A 235 12.86 19.71 3.93
CA ALA A 235 12.34 19.49 2.58
C ALA A 235 12.89 20.58 1.64
N HIS A 236 13.35 20.19 0.45
CA HIS A 236 13.93 21.09 -0.54
C HIS A 236 12.91 21.38 -1.66
N GLY A 237 12.30 22.56 -1.61
CA GLY A 237 11.22 22.98 -2.51
C GLY A 237 9.98 23.42 -1.73
N ASP A 238 8.87 23.63 -2.43
CA ASP A 238 7.60 24.11 -1.85
C ASP A 238 6.47 23.07 -1.89
N ALA A 239 6.70 21.89 -2.50
CA ALA A 239 5.74 20.80 -2.55
C ALA A 239 5.39 20.23 -1.17
N VAL A 240 6.32 20.31 -0.20
CA VAL A 240 6.14 19.86 1.18
C VAL A 240 6.67 20.94 2.13
N VAL A 241 5.82 21.41 3.03
CA VAL A 241 6.11 22.56 3.91
C VAL A 241 6.06 22.12 5.37
N ALA A 242 7.05 22.52 6.17
CA ALA A 242 7.07 22.25 7.61
C ALA A 242 5.95 23.01 8.33
N VAL A 243 5.25 22.33 9.23
CA VAL A 243 4.08 22.86 9.96
C VAL A 243 4.36 22.98 11.46
N ALA A 244 5.01 21.98 12.06
CA ALA A 244 5.31 21.96 13.49
C ALA A 244 6.46 21.00 13.79
N ASP A 245 7.13 21.20 14.92
CA ASP A 245 7.99 20.21 15.55
C ASP A 245 7.21 19.56 16.70
N LEU A 246 7.15 18.22 16.69
CA LEU A 246 6.47 17.40 17.69
C LEU A 246 7.50 16.52 18.40
N ASP A 247 7.15 15.97 19.56
CA ASP A 247 8.02 15.04 20.31
C ASP A 247 8.47 13.84 19.46
N GLY A 248 7.60 13.37 18.56
CA GLY A 248 7.85 12.23 17.67
C GLY A 248 8.52 12.56 16.34
N GLY A 249 8.83 13.83 16.05
CA GLY A 249 9.41 14.23 14.77
C GLY A 249 8.94 15.59 14.27
N ARG A 250 9.40 15.96 13.07
CA ARG A 250 8.96 17.18 12.40
C ARG A 250 7.78 16.89 11.47
N LEU A 251 6.69 17.63 11.67
CA LEU A 251 5.48 17.52 10.89
C LEU A 251 5.54 18.44 9.66
N PHE A 252 5.21 17.88 8.50
CA PHE A 252 5.07 18.59 7.25
C PHE A 252 3.68 18.37 6.65
N GLU A 253 3.29 19.25 5.74
CA GLU A 253 2.10 19.13 4.91
C GLU A 253 2.49 19.17 3.43
N ALA A 254 1.93 18.25 2.64
CA ALA A 254 2.03 18.26 1.20
C ALA A 254 1.15 19.37 0.61
N LYS A 255 1.75 20.39 0.00
CA LYS A 255 1.06 21.60 -0.48
C LYS A 255 0.88 21.64 -2.00
N ARG A 256 1.80 21.06 -2.77
CA ARG A 256 1.77 21.09 -4.25
C ARG A 256 2.19 19.75 -4.83
N PRO A 257 1.65 19.33 -5.99
CA PRO A 257 2.15 18.17 -6.72
C PRO A 257 3.61 18.37 -7.14
N GLY A 258 4.35 17.27 -7.25
CA GLY A 258 5.74 17.31 -7.70
C GLY A 258 6.65 16.32 -6.98
N LEU A 259 7.95 16.42 -7.28
CA LEU A 259 9.00 15.65 -6.63
C LEU A 259 9.78 16.54 -5.67
N VAL A 260 9.97 16.07 -4.45
CA VAL A 260 10.70 16.82 -3.41
C VAL A 260 11.81 15.96 -2.82
N ARG A 261 13.00 16.52 -2.71
CA ARG A 261 14.08 15.89 -1.94
C ARG A 261 13.90 16.25 -0.47
N ILE A 262 13.98 15.25 0.39
CA ILE A 262 13.83 15.42 1.83
C ILE A 262 15.01 14.73 2.50
N ASP A 263 15.74 15.43 3.35
CA ASP A 263 16.87 14.85 4.08
C ASP A 263 16.98 15.43 5.49
N ARG A 264 17.75 14.74 6.32
CA ARG A 264 18.14 15.22 7.63
C ARG A 264 19.62 15.61 7.58
N PRO A 265 19.95 16.92 7.60
CA PRO A 265 21.34 17.35 7.55
C PRO A 265 22.19 16.71 8.65
N GLY A 266 23.34 16.17 8.26
CA GLY A 266 24.27 15.50 9.19
C GLY A 266 23.90 14.06 9.56
N SER A 267 22.94 13.43 8.88
CA SER A 267 22.70 11.99 8.97
C SER A 267 22.59 11.34 7.58
N ASP A 268 22.54 10.01 7.55
CA ASP A 268 22.32 9.22 6.33
C ASP A 268 20.83 9.13 5.94
N TRP A 269 19.93 9.80 6.68
CA TRP A 269 18.50 9.73 6.42
C TRP A 269 18.11 10.69 5.29
N ALA A 270 17.58 10.13 4.21
CA ALA A 270 17.02 10.88 3.09
C ALA A 270 15.89 10.09 2.43
N ALA A 271 14.96 10.81 1.80
CA ALA A 271 13.88 10.26 1.00
C ALA A 271 13.48 11.22 -0.11
N PHE A 272 12.81 10.69 -1.13
CA PHE A 272 12.11 11.50 -2.12
C PHE A 272 10.61 11.49 -1.82
N GLY A 273 10.00 12.66 -1.64
CA GLY A 273 8.55 12.79 -1.65
C GLY A 273 8.06 12.83 -3.10
N ARG A 274 7.00 12.05 -3.39
CA ARG A 274 6.26 12.13 -4.65
C ARG A 274 4.84 12.54 -4.33
N ILE A 275 4.52 13.79 -4.64
CA ILE A 275 3.26 14.41 -4.27
C ILE A 275 2.35 14.39 -5.48
N ALA A 276 1.22 13.70 -5.36
CA ALA A 276 0.16 13.71 -6.37
C ALA A 276 -0.91 14.74 -6.03
N ARG A 277 -1.67 15.16 -7.05
CA ARG A 277 -2.94 15.87 -6.83
C ARG A 277 -3.90 14.98 -6.05
N THR A 278 -4.65 15.57 -5.11
CA THR A 278 -5.76 14.89 -4.45
C THR A 278 -6.76 14.42 -5.50
N ALA A 279 -7.15 13.15 -5.44
CA ALA A 279 -8.13 12.56 -6.37
C ALA A 279 -7.74 12.70 -7.86
N TYR A 280 -6.43 12.65 -8.17
CA TYR A 280 -5.92 12.68 -9.54
C TYR A 280 -6.66 11.72 -10.49
N VAL A 281 -6.99 12.21 -11.69
CA VAL A 281 -7.63 11.48 -12.79
C VAL A 281 -6.68 11.47 -13.98
N GLY A 282 -6.46 10.30 -14.57
CA GLY A 282 -5.53 10.14 -15.68
C GLY A 282 -4.60 8.94 -15.52
N ARG A 283 -3.60 8.83 -16.40
CA ARG A 283 -2.64 7.72 -16.37
C ARG A 283 -1.75 7.80 -15.14
N ALA A 284 -1.47 6.66 -14.52
CA ALA A 284 -0.73 6.61 -13.27
C ALA A 284 0.70 7.14 -13.38
N GLU A 285 1.35 7.05 -14.54
CA GLU A 285 2.71 7.56 -14.77
C GLU A 285 2.83 9.09 -14.62
N PHE A 286 1.75 9.83 -14.89
CA PHE A 286 1.74 11.29 -14.85
C PHE A 286 1.24 11.90 -13.53
N ARG A 287 0.93 11.05 -12.53
CA ARG A 287 0.23 11.49 -11.30
C ARG A 287 1.02 12.45 -10.40
N HIS A 288 2.32 12.59 -10.62
CA HIS A 288 3.20 13.49 -9.86
C HIS A 288 3.79 14.62 -10.71
N LEU A 289 3.29 14.82 -11.94
CA LEU A 289 3.70 15.96 -12.74
C LEU A 289 3.37 17.25 -11.97
N GLU A 290 4.30 18.18 -12.00
CA GLU A 290 4.14 19.51 -11.42
C GLU A 290 3.06 20.28 -12.18
N ASP A 291 2.43 21.21 -11.48
CA ASP A 291 1.51 22.15 -12.11
C ASP A 291 2.35 23.13 -12.93
N ASP A 292 2.09 23.23 -14.24
CA ASP A 292 2.64 24.33 -15.04
C ASP A 292 2.27 25.65 -14.34
N ALA A 293 3.25 26.54 -14.15
CA ALA A 293 3.07 27.80 -13.43
C ALA A 293 2.23 28.83 -14.21
N ASP A 294 1.59 28.43 -15.31
CA ASP A 294 0.88 29.31 -16.23
C ASP A 294 -0.63 29.00 -16.21
N GLU A 295 -1.33 29.59 -15.24
CA GLU A 295 -2.67 30.20 -15.38
C GLU A 295 -2.94 31.20 -14.24
#